data_AF-A0A7K8FWT6-F1
#
_entry.id   AF-A0A7K8FWT6-F1
#
_cell.length_a   1.000
_cell.length_b   1.000
_cell.length_c   1.000
_cell.angle_alpha   90.00
_cell.angle_beta   90.00
_cell.angle_gamma   90.00
#
_symmetry.space_group_name_H-M   'P 1'
#
loop_
_entity.id
_entity.type
_entity.pdbx_description
1 polymer ?
#
loop_
_entity_poly.entity_id
_entity_poly.type
_entity_poly.pdbx_seq_one_letter_code
_entity_poly.pdbx_strand_id
1 'polypeptide(L)'
;MAGGNERSMKALKEVWKRAENSFCADCGKPDPDWASSTLGVFICLSCSGIHRNIPSISKVKSLKMDFWDDAQVQFLAKHGNAVTKAIYEAHIPIYYYQPTYNDCQVLREQWIRAKYERKEFTEPGKQLPYSDGVKEGILWKRGRDNGQFLPRKFLLSEREGCLKYFTKQDAKEPKINVKIDVINATFQPEKIGNANGLQISYLKDNKTRNIFVYHESGKEVVDWFNAIRSVQFHYLKVAFPIASDNEIKNRLTRNFLKEGYMEKTGPKQREAFKKRWFTLDHRRLMYFKGPLDAFAKGEVFVGSGENGYSVQKGLPSGTQGNFSWHYGITIVTPDREYLFTCETESDQLEWIRAFTSVINQAMTPQEYAIEAYFKFKS
;
A
#
# COMPACT_ATOMS: atom_id res chain seq x y z
N MET A 1 21.43 37.45 -26.91
CA MET A 1 21.11 36.10 -26.37
C MET A 1 20.52 36.11 -24.95
N ALA A 2 20.85 37.08 -24.08
CA ALA A 2 20.30 37.15 -22.71
C ALA A 2 18.77 37.36 -22.64
N GLY A 3 18.20 38.24 -23.47
CA GLY A 3 16.75 38.55 -23.44
C GLY A 3 15.82 37.43 -23.92
N GLY A 4 16.33 36.45 -24.69
CA GLY A 4 15.55 35.27 -25.09
C GLY A 4 15.30 34.35 -23.89
N ASN A 5 16.37 34.06 -23.13
CA ASN A 5 16.31 33.20 -21.96
C ASN A 5 15.36 33.73 -20.87
N GLU A 6 15.33 35.04 -20.64
CA GLU A 6 14.45 35.65 -19.63
C GLU A 6 12.96 35.54 -20.02
N ARG A 7 12.64 35.69 -21.31
CA ARG A 7 11.29 35.52 -21.84
C ARG A 7 10.82 34.07 -21.74
N SER A 8 11.66 33.11 -22.14
CA SER A 8 11.33 31.67 -22.06
C SER A 8 11.13 31.25 -20.60
N MET A 9 11.95 31.74 -19.67
CA MET A 9 11.80 31.48 -18.24
C MET A 9 10.51 32.06 -17.64
N LYS A 10 10.09 33.25 -18.09
CA LYS A 10 8.79 33.81 -17.68
C LYS A 10 7.63 32.96 -18.18
N ALA A 11 7.63 32.60 -19.46
CA ALA A 11 6.60 31.75 -20.05
C ALA A 11 6.56 30.36 -19.40
N LEU A 12 7.72 29.76 -19.08
CA LEU A 12 7.81 28.49 -18.36
C LEU A 12 7.14 28.59 -16.99
N LYS A 13 7.40 29.66 -16.22
CA LYS A 13 6.78 29.89 -14.91
C LYS A 13 5.25 30.01 -15.02
N GLU A 14 4.73 30.62 -16.08
CA GLU A 14 3.29 30.71 -16.32
C GLU A 14 2.65 29.34 -16.57
N VAL A 15 3.29 28.48 -17.37
CA VAL A 15 2.81 27.11 -17.61
C VAL A 15 2.92 26.25 -16.35
N TRP A 16 4.03 26.37 -15.62
CA TRP A 16 4.28 25.62 -14.39
C TRP A 16 3.26 25.94 -13.29
N LYS A 17 2.84 27.21 -13.19
CA LYS A 17 1.85 27.65 -12.18
C LYS A 17 0.39 27.31 -12.53
N ARG A 18 0.10 26.69 -13.68
CA ARG A 18 -1.27 26.28 -14.00
C ARG A 18 -1.77 25.24 -12.99
N ALA A 19 -3.04 25.31 -12.65
CA ALA A 19 -3.63 24.50 -11.58
C ALA A 19 -3.47 22.99 -11.83
N GLU A 20 -3.61 22.54 -13.08
CA GLU A 20 -3.43 21.15 -13.48
C GLU A 20 -1.99 20.63 -13.29
N ASN A 21 -1.00 21.52 -13.21
CA ASN A 21 0.42 21.19 -13.06
C ASN A 21 0.92 21.31 -11.60
N SER A 22 0.02 21.63 -10.65
CA SER A 22 0.35 21.82 -9.22
C SER A 22 0.76 20.54 -8.49
N PHE A 23 0.46 19.38 -9.07
CA PHE A 23 0.84 18.08 -8.54
C PHE A 23 1.62 17.27 -9.57
N CYS A 24 2.57 16.47 -9.09
CA CYS A 24 3.31 15.51 -9.89
C CYS A 24 2.34 14.59 -10.66
N ALA A 25 2.52 14.52 -11.98
CA ALA A 25 1.68 13.72 -12.89
C ALA A 25 1.63 12.22 -12.56
N ASP A 26 2.59 11.70 -11.79
CA ASP A 26 2.73 10.26 -11.56
C ASP A 26 2.39 9.80 -10.16
N CYS A 27 2.65 10.62 -9.14
CA CYS A 27 2.47 10.22 -7.73
C CYS A 27 1.69 11.23 -6.89
N GLY A 28 1.22 12.31 -7.49
CA GLY A 28 0.44 13.34 -6.80
C GLY A 28 1.21 14.14 -5.75
N LYS A 29 2.55 14.06 -5.68
CA LYS A 29 3.34 14.93 -4.79
C LYS A 29 3.12 16.41 -5.18
N PRO A 30 2.81 17.31 -4.25
CA PRO A 30 2.64 18.73 -4.56
C PRO A 30 3.93 19.38 -5.04
N ASP A 31 3.77 20.50 -5.75
CA ASP A 31 4.84 21.40 -6.21
C ASP A 31 5.96 20.68 -7.01
N PRO A 32 5.63 20.01 -8.13
CA PRO A 32 6.64 19.36 -8.96
C PRO A 32 7.65 20.37 -9.49
N ASP A 33 8.94 20.06 -9.39
CA ASP A 33 10.05 20.94 -9.75
C ASP A 33 10.89 20.41 -10.95
N TRP A 34 10.38 19.37 -11.62
CA TRP A 34 10.92 18.79 -12.84
C TRP A 34 9.83 18.68 -13.90
N ALA A 35 10.24 18.59 -15.16
CA ALA A 35 9.33 18.25 -16.24
C ALA A 35 10.00 17.34 -17.27
N SER A 36 9.19 16.53 -17.97
CA SER A 36 9.59 15.78 -19.15
C SER A 36 9.35 16.61 -20.40
N SER A 37 10.42 16.96 -21.12
CA SER A 37 10.34 17.74 -22.35
C SER A 37 9.87 16.94 -23.57
N THR A 38 9.74 15.62 -23.46
CA THR A 38 9.21 14.75 -24.51
C THR A 38 7.79 14.25 -24.22
N LEU A 39 7.42 14.07 -22.96
CA LEU A 39 6.06 13.65 -22.58
C LEU A 39 5.14 14.82 -22.26
N GLY A 40 5.68 15.98 -21.89
CA GLY A 40 4.88 17.16 -21.62
C GLY A 40 4.33 17.23 -20.19
N VAL A 41 4.92 16.48 -19.25
CA VAL A 41 4.44 16.36 -17.85
C VAL A 41 5.34 17.07 -16.86
N PHE A 42 4.72 17.59 -15.80
CA PHE A 42 5.34 18.16 -14.60
C PHE A 42 5.36 17.09 -13.50
N ILE A 43 6.54 16.80 -12.99
CA ILE A 43 6.81 15.67 -12.09
C ILE A 43 7.76 16.09 -10.95
N CYS A 44 7.70 15.38 -9.82
CA CYS A 44 8.60 15.65 -8.70
C CYS A 44 10.00 15.08 -8.96
N LEU A 45 11.00 15.54 -8.19
CA LEU A 45 12.38 15.01 -8.24
C LEU A 45 12.45 13.47 -8.19
N SER A 46 11.67 12.81 -7.34
CA SER A 46 11.71 11.35 -7.23
C SER A 46 11.20 10.65 -8.50
N CYS A 47 10.11 11.16 -9.11
CA CYS A 47 9.59 10.59 -10.36
C CYS A 47 10.49 10.93 -11.55
N SER A 48 11.14 12.11 -11.55
CA SER A 48 12.15 12.42 -12.57
C SER A 48 13.32 11.42 -12.52
N GLY A 49 13.69 10.91 -11.34
CA GLY A 49 14.64 9.81 -11.18
C GLY A 49 14.21 8.54 -11.92
N ILE A 50 12.95 8.14 -11.80
CA ILE A 50 12.39 6.98 -12.51
C ILE A 50 12.34 7.23 -14.02
N HIS A 51 11.93 8.42 -14.45
CA HIS A 51 11.87 8.77 -15.88
C HIS A 51 13.24 8.71 -16.57
N ARG A 52 14.35 8.95 -15.86
CA ARG A 52 15.71 8.78 -16.41
C ARG A 52 16.01 7.32 -16.79
N ASN A 53 15.29 6.36 -16.22
CA ASN A 53 15.43 4.92 -16.53
C ASN A 53 14.61 4.48 -17.76
N ILE A 54 13.95 5.41 -18.46
CA ILE A 54 13.27 5.20 -19.75
C ILE A 54 13.68 6.28 -20.78
N PRO A 55 14.98 6.45 -21.08
CA PRO A 55 15.51 7.60 -21.80
C PRO A 55 15.08 7.69 -23.27
N SER A 56 14.66 6.57 -23.88
CA SER A 56 14.08 6.54 -25.21
C SER A 56 12.68 7.17 -25.28
N ILE A 57 12.00 7.29 -24.13
CA ILE A 57 10.62 7.79 -24.01
C ILE A 57 10.60 9.17 -23.34
N SER A 58 11.33 9.33 -22.23
CA SER A 58 11.28 10.53 -21.41
C SER A 58 12.63 11.22 -21.27
N LYS A 59 12.67 12.51 -21.63
CA LYS A 59 13.82 13.39 -21.35
C LYS A 59 13.41 14.40 -20.27
N VAL A 60 14.05 14.35 -19.10
CA VAL A 60 13.67 15.18 -17.95
C VAL A 60 14.66 16.31 -17.69
N LYS A 61 14.14 17.46 -17.26
CA LYS A 61 14.90 18.67 -16.93
C LYS A 61 14.31 19.34 -15.68
N SER A 62 15.16 19.96 -14.87
CA SER A 62 14.77 20.78 -13.73
C SER A 62 14.09 22.06 -14.22
N LEU A 63 12.97 22.41 -13.61
CA LEU A 63 12.28 23.68 -13.89
C LEU A 63 12.99 24.89 -13.29
N LYS A 64 13.93 24.66 -12.36
CA LYS A 64 14.67 25.72 -11.64
C LYS A 64 16.10 25.89 -12.16
N MET A 65 16.76 24.80 -12.53
CA MET A 65 18.21 24.79 -12.76
C MET A 65 18.60 24.67 -14.24
N ASP A 66 17.77 24.05 -15.07
CA ASP A 66 18.12 23.79 -16.47
C ASP A 66 17.62 24.92 -17.39
N PHE A 67 18.36 25.16 -18.47
CA PHE A 67 17.93 26.06 -19.55
C PHE A 67 16.77 25.44 -20.31
N TRP A 68 15.70 26.19 -20.60
CA TRP A 68 14.56 25.75 -21.43
C TRP A 68 14.42 26.63 -22.66
N ASP A 69 14.46 26.03 -23.85
CA ASP A 69 14.23 26.77 -25.10
C ASP A 69 12.73 26.98 -25.37
N ASP A 70 12.42 27.93 -26.26
CA ASP A 70 11.04 28.31 -26.58
C ASP A 70 10.21 27.14 -27.11
N ALA A 71 10.80 26.22 -27.88
CA ALA A 71 10.09 25.07 -28.43
C ALA A 71 9.68 24.09 -27.34
N GLN A 72 10.55 23.84 -26.36
CA GLN A 72 10.24 23.02 -25.19
C GLN A 72 9.18 23.67 -24.31
N VAL A 73 9.25 24.99 -24.08
CA VAL A 73 8.24 25.70 -23.29
C VAL A 73 6.87 25.67 -23.99
N GLN A 74 6.83 25.86 -25.31
CA GLN A 74 5.59 25.71 -26.10
C GLN A 74 5.05 24.28 -26.06
N PHE A 75 5.93 23.28 -26.12
CA PHE A 75 5.55 21.88 -26.01
C PHE A 75 4.90 21.59 -24.64
N LEU A 76 5.50 22.05 -23.54
CA LEU A 76 4.89 21.94 -22.20
C LEU A 76 3.56 22.70 -22.12
N ALA A 77 3.47 23.88 -22.72
CA ALA A 77 2.24 24.68 -22.71
C ALA A 77 1.07 24.01 -23.44
N LYS A 78 1.36 23.24 -24.50
CA LYS A 78 0.37 22.51 -25.32
C LYS A 78 -0.08 21.20 -24.68
N HIS A 79 0.79 20.54 -23.91
CA HIS A 79 0.49 19.25 -23.28
C HIS A 79 0.13 19.47 -21.81
N GLY A 80 1.11 19.58 -20.91
CA GLY A 80 0.86 19.66 -19.48
C GLY A 80 0.23 18.38 -18.93
N ASN A 81 -0.02 18.38 -17.62
CA ASN A 81 -0.49 17.20 -16.91
C ASN A 81 -1.91 16.79 -17.32
N ALA A 82 -2.83 17.75 -17.48
CA ALA A 82 -4.22 17.45 -17.85
C ALA A 82 -4.35 16.74 -19.20
N VAL A 83 -3.69 17.25 -20.24
CA VAL A 83 -3.74 16.64 -21.58
C VAL A 83 -3.05 15.28 -21.58
N THR A 84 -1.89 15.16 -20.92
CA THR A 84 -1.17 13.90 -20.85
C THR A 84 -1.99 12.84 -20.10
N LYS A 85 -2.67 13.23 -19.02
CA LYS A 85 -3.60 12.36 -18.29
C LYS A 85 -4.74 11.89 -19.19
N ALA A 86 -5.36 12.79 -19.96
CA ALA A 86 -6.44 12.43 -20.88
C ALA A 86 -6.03 11.40 -21.96
N ILE A 87 -4.73 11.25 -22.24
CA ILE A 87 -4.19 10.27 -23.19
C ILE A 87 -3.77 8.98 -22.48
N TYR A 88 -2.85 9.09 -21.51
CA TYR A 88 -2.17 7.92 -20.92
C TYR A 88 -2.92 7.30 -19.74
N GLU A 89 -3.99 7.95 -19.28
CA GLU A 89 -4.85 7.50 -18.18
C GLU A 89 -6.32 7.39 -18.63
N ALA A 90 -6.57 7.37 -19.95
CA ALA A 90 -7.91 7.37 -20.55
C ALA A 90 -8.78 6.18 -20.11
N HIS A 91 -8.16 5.00 -19.97
CA HIS A 91 -8.86 3.73 -19.74
C HIS A 91 -8.26 2.93 -18.59
N ILE A 92 -7.98 3.58 -17.44
CA ILE A 92 -7.50 2.87 -16.26
C ILE A 92 -8.62 1.99 -15.69
N PRO A 93 -8.39 0.67 -15.51
CA PRO A 93 -9.36 -0.18 -14.82
C PRO A 93 -9.62 0.31 -13.40
N ILE A 94 -10.89 0.32 -12.96
CA ILE A 94 -11.30 0.82 -11.63
C ILE A 94 -10.53 0.18 -10.47
N TYR A 95 -10.17 -1.10 -10.62
CA TYR A 95 -9.40 -1.87 -9.63
C TYR A 95 -7.90 -1.57 -9.66
N TYR A 96 -7.34 -0.97 -10.72
CA TYR A 96 -5.91 -0.74 -10.83
C TYR A 96 -5.42 0.22 -9.74
N TYR A 97 -4.35 -0.14 -9.06
CA TYR A 97 -3.78 0.69 -7.99
C TYR A 97 -2.97 1.86 -8.56
N GLN A 98 -3.38 3.08 -8.24
CA GLN A 98 -2.67 4.31 -8.60
C GLN A 98 -1.79 4.73 -7.42
N PRO A 99 -0.45 4.70 -7.54
CA PRO A 99 0.44 4.98 -6.43
C PRO A 99 0.49 6.46 -6.07
N THR A 100 0.71 6.71 -4.79
CA THR A 100 1.00 8.03 -4.21
C THR A 100 2.50 8.20 -3.99
N TYR A 101 2.92 9.39 -3.59
CA TYR A 101 4.32 9.68 -3.26
C TYR A 101 4.84 8.95 -2.01
N ASN A 102 3.95 8.37 -1.20
CA ASN A 102 4.29 7.55 -0.02
C ASN A 102 4.49 6.07 -0.38
N ASP A 103 4.07 5.65 -1.58
CA ASP A 103 4.22 4.25 -1.99
C ASP A 103 5.66 3.91 -2.38
N CYS A 104 5.98 2.62 -2.26
CA CYS A 104 7.29 2.08 -2.55
C CYS A 104 7.71 2.31 -4.02
N GLN A 105 9.02 2.27 -4.26
CA GLN A 105 9.59 2.57 -5.56
C GLN A 105 9.02 1.69 -6.68
N VAL A 106 8.84 0.37 -6.45
CA VAL A 106 8.35 -0.55 -7.48
C VAL A 106 6.94 -0.18 -7.97
N LEU A 107 6.04 0.24 -7.07
CA LEU A 107 4.69 0.67 -7.46
C LEU A 107 4.74 1.93 -8.33
N ARG A 108 5.51 2.94 -7.92
CA ARG A 108 5.67 4.19 -8.69
C ARG A 108 6.36 3.97 -10.02
N GLU A 109 7.38 3.12 -10.06
CA GLU A 109 8.08 2.78 -11.29
C GLU A 109 7.19 2.04 -12.28
N GLN A 110 6.49 1.01 -11.83
CA GLN A 110 5.65 0.23 -12.73
C GLN A 110 4.41 1.01 -13.19
N TRP A 111 3.94 1.99 -12.41
CA TRP A 111 2.93 2.95 -12.86
C TRP A 111 3.43 3.84 -14.00
N ILE A 112 4.60 4.46 -13.84
CA ILE A 112 5.22 5.29 -14.89
C ILE A 112 5.45 4.48 -16.17
N ARG A 113 5.97 3.25 -16.03
CA ARG A 113 6.18 2.35 -17.17
C ARG A 113 4.86 1.88 -17.79
N ALA A 114 3.82 1.58 -16.99
CA ALA A 114 2.50 1.21 -17.50
C ALA A 114 1.90 2.32 -18.35
N LYS A 115 1.99 3.57 -17.89
CA LYS A 115 1.52 4.74 -18.62
C LYS A 115 2.33 4.97 -19.89
N TYR A 116 3.62 5.25 -19.78
CA TYR A 116 4.35 5.87 -20.89
C TYR A 116 5.11 4.88 -21.78
N GLU A 117 5.61 3.79 -21.20
CA GLU A 117 6.39 2.77 -21.92
C GLU A 117 5.49 1.73 -22.57
N ARG A 118 4.55 1.16 -21.80
CA ARG A 118 3.67 0.07 -22.23
C ARG A 118 2.31 0.54 -22.73
N LYS A 119 1.96 1.80 -22.45
CA LYS A 119 0.71 2.45 -22.87
C LYS A 119 -0.50 1.58 -22.55
N GLU A 120 -0.56 1.08 -21.32
CA GLU A 120 -1.57 0.10 -20.90
C GLU A 120 -2.99 0.69 -20.90
N PHE A 121 -3.12 2.00 -20.74
CA PHE A 121 -4.41 2.66 -20.50
C PHE A 121 -4.85 3.62 -21.63
N THR A 122 -4.19 3.58 -22.79
CA THR A 122 -4.48 4.50 -23.90
C THR A 122 -5.64 4.03 -24.80
N GLU A 123 -5.97 2.73 -24.76
CA GLU A 123 -7.00 2.13 -25.63
C GLU A 123 -8.06 1.42 -24.78
N PRO A 124 -9.35 1.57 -25.11
CA PRO A 124 -10.42 0.89 -24.39
C PRO A 124 -10.36 -0.62 -24.65
N GLY A 125 -10.62 -1.42 -23.62
CA GLY A 125 -10.70 -2.88 -23.77
C GLY A 125 -9.39 -3.58 -24.11
N LYS A 126 -8.24 -2.90 -24.01
CA LYS A 126 -6.93 -3.52 -24.15
C LYS A 126 -6.81 -4.70 -23.18
N GLN A 127 -6.48 -5.87 -23.70
CA GLN A 127 -6.24 -7.05 -22.85
C GLN A 127 -4.96 -6.82 -22.04
N LEU A 128 -5.10 -6.86 -20.73
CA LEU A 128 -4.01 -6.64 -19.78
C LEU A 128 -3.72 -7.95 -19.04
N PRO A 129 -2.45 -8.27 -18.72
CA PRO A 129 -2.05 -9.55 -18.11
C PRO A 129 -2.68 -9.88 -16.74
N TYR A 130 -3.45 -8.95 -16.19
CA TYR A 130 -4.12 -9.02 -14.90
C TYR A 130 -5.65 -8.88 -15.01
N SER A 131 -6.22 -8.95 -16.22
CA SER A 131 -7.65 -8.75 -16.48
C SER A 131 -8.38 -9.99 -17.03
N ASP A 132 -7.68 -11.11 -17.26
CA ASP A 132 -8.26 -12.32 -17.89
C ASP A 132 -9.00 -13.24 -16.89
N GLY A 133 -9.21 -12.80 -15.65
CA GLY A 133 -9.84 -13.60 -14.58
C GLY A 133 -9.03 -14.81 -14.11
N VAL A 134 -7.88 -15.10 -14.73
CA VAL A 134 -6.93 -16.14 -14.31
C VAL A 134 -5.52 -15.58 -14.40
N LYS A 135 -4.73 -15.74 -13.32
CA LYS A 135 -3.29 -15.49 -13.36
C LYS A 135 -2.56 -16.66 -12.73
N GLU A 136 -1.63 -17.25 -13.46
CA GLU A 136 -0.72 -18.27 -12.94
C GLU A 136 0.74 -17.91 -13.18
N GLY A 137 1.62 -18.45 -12.35
CA GLY A 137 3.04 -18.16 -12.45
C GLY A 137 3.81 -18.55 -11.20
N ILE A 138 5.12 -18.37 -11.26
CA ILE A 138 6.01 -18.65 -10.13
C ILE A 138 6.21 -17.38 -9.32
N LEU A 139 6.09 -17.49 -8.00
CA LEU A 139 6.55 -16.48 -7.07
C LEU A 139 7.56 -17.11 -6.11
N TRP A 140 8.61 -16.36 -5.79
CA TRP A 140 9.55 -16.73 -4.73
C TRP A 140 8.84 -16.52 -3.40
N LYS A 141 8.52 -17.61 -2.70
CA LYS A 141 7.74 -17.58 -1.47
C LYS A 141 8.61 -17.95 -0.28
N ARG A 142 8.55 -17.12 0.77
CA ARG A 142 9.18 -17.42 2.06
C ARG A 142 8.57 -18.66 2.71
N GLY A 143 9.41 -19.59 3.13
CA GLY A 143 9.05 -20.74 3.97
C GLY A 143 8.64 -20.30 5.37
N ARG A 144 7.75 -21.07 6.01
CA ARG A 144 7.16 -20.71 7.30
C ARG A 144 8.21 -20.62 8.42
N ASP A 145 9.05 -21.64 8.53
CA ASP A 145 9.91 -21.85 9.69
C ASP A 145 11.40 -21.75 9.35
N ASN A 146 11.79 -22.05 8.10
CA ASN A 146 13.19 -22.04 7.66
C ASN A 146 13.68 -20.69 7.12
N GLY A 147 12.77 -19.76 6.86
CA GLY A 147 13.09 -18.45 6.31
C GLY A 147 13.75 -18.45 4.93
N GLN A 148 13.65 -19.53 4.15
CA GLN A 148 14.17 -19.56 2.79
C GLN A 148 13.07 -19.17 1.79
N PHE A 149 13.43 -18.43 0.75
CA PHE A 149 12.53 -18.21 -0.39
C PHE A 149 12.71 -19.34 -1.38
N LEU A 150 11.61 -19.97 -1.79
CA LEU A 150 11.62 -21.04 -2.77
C LEU A 150 10.55 -20.77 -3.83
N PRO A 151 10.77 -21.16 -5.10
CA PRO A 151 9.81 -20.94 -6.17
C PRO A 151 8.55 -21.78 -5.92
N ARG A 152 7.38 -21.16 -6.01
CA ARG A 152 6.08 -21.82 -5.85
C ARG A 152 5.15 -21.39 -6.96
N LYS A 153 4.39 -22.33 -7.52
CA LYS A 153 3.34 -22.01 -8.49
C LYS A 153 2.16 -21.40 -7.73
N PHE A 154 1.75 -20.21 -8.13
CA PHE A 154 0.52 -19.57 -7.70
C PHE A 154 -0.51 -19.62 -8.83
N LEU A 155 -1.79 -19.68 -8.46
CA LEU A 155 -2.93 -19.61 -9.35
C LEU A 155 -3.99 -18.76 -8.68
N LEU A 156 -4.32 -17.63 -9.29
CA LEU A 156 -5.48 -16.82 -8.98
C LEU A 156 -6.58 -17.15 -9.99
N SER A 157 -7.77 -17.46 -9.51
CA SER A 157 -8.93 -17.76 -10.35
C SER A 157 -10.14 -16.97 -9.89
N GLU A 158 -10.69 -16.17 -10.79
CA GLU A 158 -11.95 -15.44 -10.61
C GLU A 158 -13.13 -16.39 -10.56
N ARG A 159 -13.18 -17.36 -11.48
CA ARG A 159 -14.24 -18.37 -11.53
C ARG A 159 -14.38 -19.14 -10.22
N GLU A 160 -13.25 -19.49 -9.60
CA GLU A 160 -13.24 -20.18 -8.30
C GLU A 160 -13.24 -19.22 -7.10
N GLY A 161 -13.09 -17.91 -7.32
CA GLY A 161 -13.04 -16.89 -6.29
C GLY A 161 -11.89 -17.08 -5.29
N CYS A 162 -10.72 -17.58 -5.73
CA CYS A 162 -9.65 -17.96 -4.81
C CYS A 162 -8.22 -17.78 -5.36
N LEU A 163 -7.28 -17.67 -4.41
CA LEU A 163 -5.85 -17.77 -4.64
C LEU A 163 -5.32 -19.09 -4.09
N LYS A 164 -4.61 -19.83 -4.93
CA LYS A 164 -3.97 -21.10 -4.61
C LYS A 164 -2.46 -20.99 -4.77
N TYR A 165 -1.71 -21.77 -3.99
CA TYR A 165 -0.33 -22.08 -4.35
C TYR A 165 -0.01 -23.56 -4.17
N PHE A 166 0.96 -24.03 -4.94
CA PHE A 166 1.41 -25.40 -4.99
C PHE A 166 2.88 -25.46 -4.54
N THR A 167 3.24 -26.51 -3.79
CA THR A 167 4.63 -26.71 -3.31
C THR A 167 5.59 -27.05 -4.44
N LYS A 168 5.09 -27.73 -5.47
CA LYS A 168 5.79 -28.11 -6.70
C LYS A 168 4.89 -27.78 -7.91
N GLN A 169 5.47 -27.65 -9.10
CA GLN A 169 4.72 -27.29 -10.31
C GLN A 169 3.73 -28.37 -10.75
N ASP A 170 4.09 -29.64 -10.55
CA ASP A 170 3.36 -30.85 -10.92
C ASP A 170 2.38 -31.34 -9.82
N ALA A 171 2.27 -30.61 -8.71
CA ALA A 171 1.39 -31.00 -7.61
C ALA A 171 -0.09 -30.91 -8.04
N LYS A 172 -0.81 -32.03 -7.88
CA LYS A 172 -2.24 -32.13 -8.21
C LYS A 172 -3.13 -31.31 -7.27
N GLU A 173 -2.74 -31.19 -6.00
CA GLU A 173 -3.49 -30.48 -4.98
C GLU A 173 -2.76 -29.23 -4.50
N PRO A 174 -3.49 -28.12 -4.27
CA PRO A 174 -2.89 -26.90 -3.77
C PRO A 174 -2.53 -27.04 -2.29
N LYS A 175 -1.39 -26.48 -1.89
CA LYS A 175 -0.98 -26.42 -0.49
C LYS A 175 -1.84 -25.47 0.33
N ILE A 176 -2.33 -24.40 -0.29
CA ILE A 176 -3.39 -23.54 0.24
C ILE A 176 -4.40 -23.26 -0.85
N ASN A 177 -5.67 -23.11 -0.44
CA ASN A 177 -6.73 -22.57 -1.26
C ASN A 177 -7.45 -21.52 -0.41
N VAL A 178 -7.32 -20.24 -0.76
CA VAL A 178 -7.80 -19.11 0.06
C VAL A 178 -8.77 -18.29 -0.76
N LYS A 179 -9.98 -18.07 -0.21
CA LYS A 179 -10.98 -17.22 -0.86
C LYS A 179 -10.50 -15.78 -0.98
N ILE A 180 -10.87 -15.13 -2.07
CA ILE A 180 -10.33 -13.82 -2.43
C ILE A 180 -10.80 -12.69 -1.50
N ASP A 181 -11.97 -12.85 -0.88
CA ASP A 181 -12.64 -11.88 -0.02
C ASP A 181 -11.97 -11.69 1.35
N VAL A 182 -11.21 -12.68 1.79
CA VAL A 182 -10.45 -12.64 3.05
C VAL A 182 -8.97 -12.32 2.84
N ILE A 183 -8.54 -12.06 1.60
CA ILE A 183 -7.15 -11.72 1.28
C ILE A 183 -6.93 -10.21 1.42
N ASN A 184 -5.78 -9.84 1.98
CA ASN A 184 -5.18 -8.54 1.76
C ASN A 184 -3.79 -8.74 1.13
N ALA A 185 -3.35 -7.78 0.32
CA ALA A 185 -2.02 -7.75 -0.26
C ALA A 185 -1.45 -6.33 -0.13
N THR A 186 -0.20 -6.20 0.31
CA THR A 186 0.47 -4.90 0.49
C THR A 186 1.96 -5.04 0.24
N PHE A 187 2.54 -4.10 -0.48
CA PHE A 187 3.98 -4.10 -0.76
C PHE A 187 4.76 -3.77 0.51
N GLN A 188 5.78 -4.59 0.80
CA GLN A 188 6.53 -4.57 2.06
C GLN A 188 8.03 -4.78 1.80
N PRO A 189 8.67 -3.98 0.93
CA PRO A 189 10.00 -4.28 0.41
C PRO A 189 11.08 -4.25 1.50
N GLU A 190 11.06 -3.25 2.37
CA GLU A 190 12.02 -3.11 3.47
C GLU A 190 11.89 -4.27 4.47
N LYS A 191 10.66 -4.58 4.88
CA LYS A 191 10.36 -5.69 5.79
C LYS A 191 10.83 -7.04 5.25
N ILE A 192 10.63 -7.26 3.96
CA ILE A 192 10.93 -8.52 3.27
C ILE A 192 12.41 -8.61 2.89
N GLY A 193 13.12 -7.47 2.79
CA GLY A 193 14.50 -7.40 2.30
C GLY A 193 14.59 -7.60 0.79
N ASN A 194 13.55 -7.21 0.03
CA ASN A 194 13.52 -7.31 -1.42
C ASN A 194 12.68 -6.17 -2.03
N ALA A 195 13.19 -5.46 -3.03
CA ALA A 195 12.51 -4.31 -3.64
C ALA A 195 11.11 -4.62 -4.20
N ASN A 196 10.86 -5.88 -4.55
CA ASN A 196 9.60 -6.41 -5.10
C ASN A 196 8.82 -7.23 -4.06
N GLY A 197 9.12 -7.06 -2.77
CA GLY A 197 8.47 -7.80 -1.69
C GLY A 197 6.99 -7.45 -1.54
N LEU A 198 6.14 -8.46 -1.62
CA LEU A 198 4.70 -8.38 -1.40
C LEU A 198 4.31 -9.27 -0.22
N GLN A 199 3.58 -8.69 0.75
CA GLN A 199 2.95 -9.43 1.84
C GLN A 199 1.50 -9.72 1.46
N ILE A 200 1.14 -10.99 1.46
CA ILE A 200 -0.24 -11.46 1.33
C ILE A 200 -0.68 -11.96 2.71
N SER A 201 -1.75 -11.40 3.25
CA SER A 201 -2.34 -11.83 4.53
C SER A 201 -3.76 -12.32 4.33
N TYR A 202 -4.17 -13.30 5.12
CA TYR A 202 -5.54 -13.81 5.14
C TYR A 202 -5.85 -14.45 6.48
N LEU A 203 -7.12 -14.64 6.78
CA LEU A 203 -7.54 -15.34 7.99
C LEU A 203 -7.46 -16.85 7.80
N LYS A 204 -6.73 -17.52 8.69
CA LYS A 204 -6.71 -18.98 8.81
C LYS A 204 -6.97 -19.37 10.25
N ASP A 205 -8.00 -20.19 10.49
CA ASP A 205 -8.41 -20.61 11.85
C ASP A 205 -8.58 -19.39 12.78
N ASN A 206 -9.13 -18.33 12.22
CA ASN A 206 -9.35 -17.03 12.85
C ASN A 206 -8.09 -16.38 13.43
N LYS A 207 -6.94 -16.65 12.83
CA LYS A 207 -5.67 -15.94 13.05
C LYS A 207 -5.16 -15.42 11.71
N THR A 208 -4.59 -14.23 11.70
CA THR A 208 -3.96 -13.70 10.50
C THR A 208 -2.74 -14.54 10.16
N ARG A 209 -2.75 -15.09 8.94
CA ARG A 209 -1.64 -15.80 8.32
C ARG A 209 -0.98 -14.89 7.30
N ASN A 210 0.31 -14.64 7.48
CA ASN A 210 1.15 -13.94 6.51
C ASN A 210 1.84 -14.93 5.56
N ILE A 211 1.92 -14.54 4.30
CA ILE A 211 2.77 -15.10 3.27
C ILE A 211 3.57 -13.95 2.67
N PHE A 212 4.88 -14.12 2.60
CA PHE A 212 5.79 -13.15 1.99
C PHE A 212 6.28 -13.72 0.67
N VAL A 213 6.09 -12.96 -0.40
CA VAL A 213 6.48 -13.34 -1.77
C VAL A 213 7.25 -12.21 -2.44
N TYR A 214 8.01 -12.54 -3.47
CA TYR A 214 8.49 -11.57 -4.44
C TYR A 214 8.57 -12.20 -5.83
N HIS A 215 8.78 -11.36 -6.84
CA HIS A 215 9.21 -11.76 -8.17
C HIS A 215 10.44 -10.93 -8.56
N GLU A 216 11.33 -11.46 -9.40
CA GLU A 216 12.53 -10.73 -9.85
C GLU A 216 12.16 -9.54 -10.75
N SER A 217 11.19 -9.73 -11.62
CA SER A 217 10.53 -8.65 -12.37
C SER A 217 9.54 -7.88 -11.49
N GLY A 218 9.77 -6.57 -11.34
CA GLY A 218 8.85 -5.66 -10.67
C GLY A 218 7.48 -5.58 -11.37
N LYS A 219 7.46 -5.68 -12.71
CA LYS A 219 6.22 -5.72 -13.48
C LYS A 219 5.35 -6.91 -13.06
N GLU A 220 5.93 -8.12 -12.99
CA GLU A 220 5.16 -9.32 -12.66
C GLU A 220 4.54 -9.26 -11.27
N VAL A 221 5.27 -8.78 -10.25
CA VAL A 221 4.69 -8.68 -8.90
C VAL A 221 3.59 -7.62 -8.82
N VAL A 222 3.71 -6.52 -9.58
CA VAL A 222 2.67 -5.48 -9.67
C VAL A 222 1.45 -5.99 -10.45
N ASP A 223 1.66 -6.80 -11.48
CA ASP A 223 0.57 -7.48 -12.19
C ASP A 223 -0.16 -8.47 -11.27
N TRP A 224 0.57 -9.24 -10.45
CA TRP A 224 -0.05 -10.10 -9.43
C TRP A 224 -0.89 -9.31 -8.44
N PHE A 225 -0.38 -8.19 -7.96
CA PHE A 225 -1.10 -7.30 -7.05
C PHE A 225 -2.38 -6.74 -7.69
N ASN A 226 -2.32 -6.23 -8.93
CA ASN A 226 -3.49 -5.73 -9.63
C ASN A 226 -4.47 -6.83 -10.05
N ALA A 227 -3.98 -8.06 -10.33
CA ALA A 227 -4.84 -9.21 -10.59
C ALA A 227 -5.64 -9.60 -9.34
N ILE A 228 -5.01 -9.63 -8.16
CA ILE A 228 -5.70 -9.85 -6.87
C ILE A 228 -6.80 -8.79 -6.69
N ARG A 229 -6.47 -7.52 -6.94
CA ARG A 229 -7.44 -6.41 -6.86
C ARG A 229 -8.58 -6.54 -7.87
N SER A 230 -8.30 -7.01 -9.09
CA SER A 230 -9.32 -7.26 -10.12
C SER A 230 -10.32 -8.33 -9.67
N VAL A 231 -9.83 -9.49 -9.23
CA VAL A 231 -10.70 -10.58 -8.77
C VAL A 231 -11.48 -10.18 -7.51
N GLN A 232 -10.87 -9.41 -6.59
CA GLN A 232 -11.58 -8.83 -5.44
C GLN A 232 -12.71 -7.90 -5.89
N PHE A 233 -12.46 -7.04 -6.88
CA PHE A 233 -13.45 -6.11 -7.40
C PHE A 233 -14.66 -6.85 -7.98
N HIS A 234 -14.43 -7.83 -8.85
CA HIS A 234 -15.52 -8.63 -9.43
C HIS A 234 -16.30 -9.43 -8.38
N TYR A 235 -15.60 -10.05 -7.42
CA TYR A 235 -16.25 -10.74 -6.30
C TYR A 235 -17.16 -9.79 -5.50
N LEU A 236 -16.64 -8.61 -5.14
CA LEU A 236 -17.39 -7.63 -4.36
C LEU A 236 -18.55 -7.01 -5.14
N LYS A 237 -18.46 -6.86 -6.47
CA LYS A 237 -19.58 -6.44 -7.33
C LYS A 237 -20.74 -7.43 -7.27
N VAL A 238 -20.43 -8.73 -7.22
CA VAL A 238 -21.45 -9.78 -7.07
C VAL A 238 -22.00 -9.82 -5.65
N ALA A 239 -21.13 -9.69 -4.64
CA ALA A 239 -21.54 -9.74 -3.23
C ALA A 239 -22.33 -8.49 -2.77
N PHE A 240 -22.10 -7.34 -3.39
CA PHE A 240 -22.70 -6.05 -3.07
C PHE A 240 -23.24 -5.36 -4.33
N PRO A 241 -24.33 -5.87 -4.95
CA PRO A 241 -24.80 -5.41 -6.26
C PRO A 241 -25.27 -3.95 -6.29
N ILE A 242 -25.69 -3.42 -5.13
CA ILE A 242 -26.12 -2.03 -4.97
C ILE A 242 -24.97 -1.06 -4.68
N ALA A 243 -23.77 -1.57 -4.35
CA ALA A 243 -22.63 -0.72 -4.05
C ALA A 243 -22.04 -0.13 -5.34
N SER A 244 -21.71 1.16 -5.27
CA SER A 244 -21.00 1.86 -6.34
C SER A 244 -19.58 1.30 -6.53
N ASP A 245 -19.03 1.50 -7.72
CA ASP A 245 -17.68 1.04 -8.04
C ASP A 245 -16.62 1.68 -7.13
N ASN A 246 -16.83 2.93 -6.70
CA ASN A 246 -15.95 3.61 -5.77
C ASN A 246 -16.02 3.03 -4.36
N GLU A 247 -17.21 2.68 -3.86
CA GLU A 247 -17.35 2.01 -2.57
C GLU A 247 -16.65 0.65 -2.57
N ILE A 248 -16.72 -0.09 -3.67
CA ILE A 248 -16.03 -1.37 -3.82
C ILE A 248 -14.52 -1.18 -3.95
N LYS A 249 -14.07 -0.21 -4.76
CA LYS A 249 -12.65 0.13 -4.93
C LYS A 249 -11.97 0.40 -3.58
N ASN A 250 -12.67 1.06 -2.66
CA ASN A 250 -12.17 1.36 -1.32
C ASN A 250 -12.07 0.14 -0.39
N ARG A 251 -12.66 -1.00 -0.78
CA ARG A 251 -12.63 -2.27 -0.02
C ARG A 251 -11.64 -3.30 -0.58
N LEU A 252 -10.92 -2.97 -1.64
CA LEU A 252 -9.89 -3.84 -2.22
C LEU A 252 -8.66 -3.95 -1.28
N THR A 253 -7.52 -4.35 -1.82
CA THR A 253 -6.26 -4.39 -1.07
C THR A 253 -5.95 -3.05 -0.40
N ARG A 254 -5.37 -3.11 0.81
CA ARG A 254 -5.11 -1.96 1.68
C ARG A 254 -3.72 -2.03 2.30
N ASN A 255 -3.11 -0.87 2.48
CA ASN A 255 -1.88 -0.71 3.23
C ASN A 255 -2.18 -0.70 4.74
N PHE A 256 -1.19 -1.08 5.54
CA PHE A 256 -1.31 -0.98 6.99
C PHE A 256 -1.19 0.48 7.42
N LEU A 257 -1.98 0.89 8.42
CA LEU A 257 -2.04 2.26 8.90
C LEU A 257 -0.74 2.66 9.60
N LYS A 258 -0.19 1.73 10.39
CA LYS A 258 1.14 1.85 10.98
C LYS A 258 1.69 0.48 11.32
N GLU A 259 3.01 0.36 11.24
CA GLU A 259 3.76 -0.77 11.73
C GLU A 259 5.01 -0.30 12.48
N GLY A 260 5.58 -1.19 13.29
CA GLY A 260 6.78 -0.89 14.05
C GLY A 260 6.88 -1.73 15.31
N TYR A 261 8.02 -1.64 15.99
CA TYR A 261 8.18 -2.28 17.29
C TYR A 261 7.55 -1.43 18.40
N MET A 262 6.88 -2.10 19.33
CA MET A 262 6.51 -1.60 20.66
C MET A 262 6.82 -2.69 21.69
N GLU A 263 6.99 -2.36 22.96
CA GLU A 263 6.91 -3.36 24.03
C GLU A 263 5.48 -3.46 24.54
N LYS A 264 5.08 -4.64 25.02
CA LYS A 264 3.77 -4.86 25.65
C LYS A 264 3.88 -5.76 26.87
N THR A 265 3.01 -5.55 27.85
CA THR A 265 2.80 -6.49 28.97
C THR A 265 1.64 -7.46 28.70
N GLY A 266 1.40 -8.39 29.63
CA GLY A 266 0.30 -9.34 29.60
C GLY A 266 -1.02 -8.78 30.17
N PRO A 267 -2.09 -9.59 30.19
CA PRO A 267 -3.42 -9.17 30.63
C PRO A 267 -3.47 -8.70 32.08
N LYS A 268 -2.61 -9.27 32.94
CA LYS A 268 -2.56 -8.92 34.36
C LYS A 268 -1.70 -7.70 34.64
N GLN A 269 -1.01 -7.17 33.62
CA GLN A 269 -0.09 -6.03 33.70
C GLN A 269 1.03 -6.19 34.74
N ARG A 270 1.30 -7.43 35.15
CA ARG A 270 2.39 -7.79 36.08
C ARG A 270 3.51 -8.54 35.36
N GLU A 271 3.23 -9.02 34.16
CA GLU A 271 4.21 -9.69 33.33
C GLU A 271 5.24 -8.68 32.80
N ALA A 272 6.48 -9.14 32.60
CA ALA A 272 7.51 -8.31 31.98
C ALA A 272 7.08 -7.84 30.58
N PHE A 273 7.44 -6.60 30.25
CA PHE A 273 7.22 -6.06 28.91
C PHE A 273 8.08 -6.83 27.90
N LYS A 274 7.50 -7.09 26.73
CA LYS A 274 8.19 -7.82 25.66
C LYS A 274 8.08 -7.04 24.36
N LYS A 275 9.23 -6.76 23.72
CA LYS A 275 9.31 -6.20 22.36
C LYS A 275 8.57 -7.10 21.35
N ARG A 276 7.67 -6.51 20.58
CA ARG A 276 6.89 -7.18 19.52
C ARG A 276 6.79 -6.27 18.31
N TRP A 277 6.74 -6.86 17.13
CA TRP A 277 6.40 -6.13 15.91
C TRP A 277 4.88 -5.98 15.85
N PHE A 278 4.38 -4.76 15.71
CA PHE A 278 2.96 -4.47 15.59
C PHE A 278 2.60 -4.07 14.17
N THR A 279 1.39 -4.45 13.76
CA THR A 279 0.78 -4.06 12.50
C THR A 279 -0.67 -3.65 12.78
N LEU A 280 -1.01 -2.39 12.51
CA LEU A 280 -2.39 -1.91 12.56
C LEU A 280 -3.01 -1.99 11.16
N ASP A 281 -3.79 -3.05 10.95
CA ASP A 281 -4.58 -3.26 9.74
C ASP A 281 -6.02 -2.81 10.00
N HIS A 282 -6.34 -1.58 9.65
CA HIS A 282 -7.63 -0.96 9.93
C HIS A 282 -7.96 -1.02 11.44
N ARG A 283 -9.01 -1.74 11.84
CA ARG A 283 -9.39 -1.96 13.24
C ARG A 283 -8.70 -3.16 13.91
N ARG A 284 -7.77 -3.84 13.23
CA ARG A 284 -7.08 -5.04 13.76
C ARG A 284 -5.62 -4.72 14.07
N LEU A 285 -5.31 -4.61 15.36
CA LEU A 285 -3.94 -4.50 15.84
C LEU A 285 -3.36 -5.90 16.08
N MET A 286 -2.40 -6.30 15.26
CA MET A 286 -1.73 -7.60 15.34
C MET A 286 -0.34 -7.42 15.92
N TYR A 287 0.16 -8.40 16.69
CA TYR A 287 1.54 -8.38 17.17
C TYR A 287 2.26 -9.71 16.97
N PHE A 288 3.55 -9.63 16.63
CA PHE A 288 4.40 -10.74 16.20
C PHE A 288 5.72 -10.75 17.00
N LYS A 289 6.42 -11.89 17.06
CA LYS A 289 7.78 -11.92 17.63
C LYS A 289 8.75 -11.19 16.69
N GLY A 290 8.63 -11.43 15.40
CA GLY A 290 9.33 -10.71 14.35
C GLY A 290 8.42 -10.33 13.18
N PRO A 291 8.82 -9.35 12.36
CA PRO A 291 8.01 -8.82 11.26
C PRO A 291 7.67 -9.85 10.17
N LEU A 292 8.51 -10.87 10.01
CA LEU A 292 8.35 -11.93 9.02
C LEU A 292 7.73 -13.21 9.59
N ASP A 293 7.14 -13.14 10.79
CA ASP A 293 6.43 -14.27 11.37
C ASP A 293 5.18 -14.60 10.55
N ALA A 294 4.96 -15.89 10.33
CA ALA A 294 3.81 -16.39 9.59
C ALA A 294 2.47 -16.15 10.30
N PHE A 295 2.46 -16.08 11.64
CA PHE A 295 1.22 -15.93 12.41
C PHE A 295 1.40 -14.90 13.51
N ALA A 296 0.33 -14.13 13.77
CA ALA A 296 0.28 -13.25 14.92
C ALA A 296 0.35 -14.05 16.24
N LYS A 297 1.06 -13.49 17.22
CA LYS A 297 1.07 -14.00 18.60
C LYS A 297 -0.21 -13.65 19.33
N GLY A 298 -0.83 -12.54 18.96
CA GLY A 298 -2.17 -12.17 19.34
C GLY A 298 -2.64 -10.97 18.53
N GLU A 299 -3.93 -10.70 18.67
CA GLU A 299 -4.64 -9.72 17.86
C GLU A 299 -5.63 -9.00 18.77
N VAL A 300 -5.83 -7.72 18.53
CA VAL A 300 -6.69 -6.83 19.31
C VAL A 300 -7.56 -6.07 18.33
N PHE A 301 -8.87 -6.03 18.62
CA PHE A 301 -9.77 -5.16 17.89
C PHE A 301 -9.71 -3.74 18.46
N VAL A 302 -9.70 -2.73 17.59
CA VAL A 302 -9.70 -1.30 17.93
C VAL A 302 -11.00 -0.71 17.39
N GLY A 303 -12.02 -0.63 18.26
CA GLY A 303 -13.32 -0.08 17.93
C GLY A 303 -13.34 1.46 17.94
N SER A 304 -14.53 2.03 18.05
CA SER A 304 -14.73 3.48 18.08
C SER A 304 -14.78 4.05 19.51
N GLY A 305 -14.62 5.37 19.62
CA GLY A 305 -14.82 6.09 20.88
C GLY A 305 -16.22 5.89 21.47
N GLU A 306 -17.25 5.86 20.61
CA GLU A 306 -18.64 5.62 20.98
C GLU A 306 -18.85 4.24 21.62
N ASN A 307 -17.97 3.28 21.31
CA ASN A 307 -18.01 1.93 21.82
C ASN A 307 -17.01 1.68 22.97
N GLY A 308 -16.55 2.74 23.64
CA GLY A 308 -15.69 2.64 24.82
C GLY A 308 -14.21 2.40 24.54
N TYR A 309 -13.76 2.62 23.30
CA TYR A 309 -12.34 2.58 22.96
C TYR A 309 -11.69 3.95 23.14
N SER A 310 -10.49 4.00 23.71
CA SER A 310 -9.72 5.25 23.77
C SER A 310 -8.22 4.98 23.72
N VAL A 311 -7.45 6.01 23.36
CA VAL A 311 -5.98 5.97 23.37
C VAL A 311 -5.46 7.15 24.17
N GLN A 312 -4.50 6.90 25.05
CA GLN A 312 -3.90 7.90 25.93
C GLN A 312 -2.37 7.87 25.84
N LYS A 313 -1.75 9.05 25.92
CA LYS A 313 -0.29 9.19 26.04
C LYS A 313 0.13 8.88 27.47
N GLY A 314 1.07 7.95 27.63
CA GLY A 314 1.58 7.51 28.93
C GLY A 314 1.01 6.17 29.39
N LEU A 315 1.50 5.71 30.55
CA LEU A 315 1.02 4.53 31.26
C LEU A 315 0.22 4.96 32.50
N PRO A 316 -0.70 4.13 33.01
CA PRO A 316 -1.41 4.42 34.26
C PRO A 316 -0.44 4.61 35.43
N SER A 317 -0.80 5.52 36.35
CA SER A 317 -0.02 5.75 37.58
C SER A 317 0.17 4.45 38.36
N GLY A 318 1.41 4.18 38.78
CA GLY A 318 1.74 2.96 39.52
C GLY A 318 1.94 1.71 38.64
N THR A 319 2.02 1.85 37.30
CA THR A 319 2.42 0.75 36.43
C THR A 319 3.79 0.22 36.85
N GLN A 320 3.81 -1.01 37.36
CA GLN A 320 5.03 -1.72 37.73
C GLN A 320 5.44 -2.67 36.62
N GLY A 321 6.73 -2.74 36.30
CA GLY A 321 7.24 -3.69 35.33
C GLY A 321 8.61 -3.29 34.82
N ASN A 322 9.38 -4.27 34.36
CA ASN A 322 10.64 -4.01 33.68
C ASN A 322 10.32 -3.73 32.21
N PHE A 323 10.27 -2.45 31.83
CA PHE A 323 10.20 -1.97 30.45
C PHE A 323 11.49 -1.22 30.12
N SER A 324 12.04 -1.49 28.93
CA SER A 324 13.27 -0.84 28.45
C SER A 324 12.97 0.49 27.78
N TRP A 325 11.73 0.70 27.34
CA TRP A 325 11.29 1.87 26.60
C TRP A 325 10.36 2.75 27.44
N HIS A 326 10.51 4.08 27.34
CA HIS A 326 9.90 5.04 28.28
C HIS A 326 8.67 5.78 27.72
N TYR A 327 8.40 5.71 26.42
CA TYR A 327 7.29 6.43 25.80
C TYR A 327 6.02 5.58 25.78
N GLY A 328 5.24 5.66 26.87
CA GLY A 328 4.06 4.82 27.09
C GLY A 328 2.83 5.15 26.24
N ILE A 329 2.02 4.15 25.90
CA ILE A 329 0.71 4.29 25.27
C ILE A 329 -0.26 3.37 26.01
N THR A 330 -1.42 3.89 26.37
CA THR A 330 -2.52 3.11 26.95
C THR A 330 -3.68 3.07 25.98
N ILE A 331 -4.07 1.87 25.53
CA ILE A 331 -5.32 1.67 24.78
C ILE A 331 -6.35 1.07 25.73
N VAL A 332 -7.44 1.79 25.94
CA VAL A 332 -8.59 1.31 26.70
C VAL A 332 -9.56 0.65 25.72
N THR A 333 -10.02 -0.55 26.07
CA THR A 333 -11.10 -1.27 25.41
C THR A 333 -12.18 -1.60 26.44
N PRO A 334 -13.41 -1.98 26.04
CA PRO A 334 -14.45 -2.37 26.99
C PRO A 334 -14.05 -3.49 27.96
N ASP A 335 -13.17 -4.40 27.51
CA ASP A 335 -12.81 -5.59 28.28
C ASP A 335 -11.56 -5.39 29.15
N ARG A 336 -10.58 -4.61 28.67
CA ARG A 336 -9.33 -4.32 29.38
C ARG A 336 -8.52 -3.16 28.79
N GLU A 337 -7.50 -2.76 29.55
CA GLU A 337 -6.45 -1.86 29.07
C GLU A 337 -5.25 -2.64 28.50
N TYR A 338 -4.70 -2.11 27.41
CA TYR A 338 -3.46 -2.57 26.81
C TYR A 338 -2.38 -1.51 27.00
N LEU A 339 -1.28 -1.92 27.62
CA LEU A 339 -0.14 -1.06 27.91
C LEU A 339 1.01 -1.34 26.94
N PHE A 340 1.46 -0.30 26.25
CA PHE A 340 2.57 -0.35 25.32
C PHE A 340 3.63 0.70 25.66
N THR A 341 4.87 0.45 25.24
CA THR A 341 5.95 1.45 25.28
C THR A 341 6.64 1.51 23.91
N CYS A 342 7.09 2.70 23.52
CA CYS A 342 7.81 2.98 22.27
C CYS A 342 9.24 3.43 22.56
N GLU A 343 10.15 3.17 21.62
CA GLU A 343 11.56 3.55 21.72
C GLU A 343 11.78 5.07 21.68
N THR A 344 10.99 5.77 20.85
CA THR A 344 11.11 7.21 20.64
C THR A 344 9.77 7.92 20.86
N GLU A 345 9.81 9.22 21.21
CA GLU A 345 8.60 10.03 21.28
C GLU A 345 7.93 10.17 19.90
N SER A 346 8.71 10.24 18.83
CA SER A 346 8.17 10.33 17.46
C SER A 346 7.31 9.10 17.13
N ASP A 347 7.81 7.90 17.42
CA ASP A 347 7.06 6.66 17.20
C ASP A 347 5.78 6.62 18.04
N GLN A 348 5.87 7.06 19.30
CA GLN A 348 4.73 7.15 20.20
C GLN A 348 3.64 8.05 19.62
N LEU A 349 4.00 9.25 19.17
CA LEU A 349 3.07 10.20 18.59
C LEU A 349 2.44 9.68 17.29
N GLU A 350 3.22 8.99 16.45
CA GLU A 350 2.69 8.36 15.24
C GLU A 350 1.72 7.21 15.54
N TRP A 351 2.01 6.37 16.53
CA TRP A 351 1.11 5.32 16.99
C TRP A 351 -0.18 5.89 17.55
N ILE A 352 -0.10 6.92 18.39
CA ILE A 352 -1.28 7.62 18.91
C ILE A 352 -2.11 8.19 17.76
N ARG A 353 -1.50 8.88 16.79
CA ARG A 353 -2.23 9.40 15.61
C ARG A 353 -2.93 8.28 14.84
N ALA A 354 -2.28 7.13 14.65
CA ALA A 354 -2.86 5.99 13.97
C ALA A 354 -4.03 5.36 14.74
N PHE A 355 -3.94 5.25 16.06
CA PHE A 355 -5.06 4.77 16.88
C PHE A 355 -6.21 5.77 16.91
N THR A 356 -5.92 7.07 17.11
CA THR A 356 -6.92 8.14 17.12
C THR A 356 -7.68 8.20 15.80
N SER A 357 -7.01 8.03 14.66
CA SER A 357 -7.68 8.06 13.35
C SER A 357 -8.69 6.92 13.18
N VAL A 358 -8.45 5.76 13.80
CA VAL A 358 -9.37 4.61 13.80
C VAL A 358 -10.50 4.77 14.82
N ILE A 359 -10.17 5.23 16.03
CA ILE A 359 -11.11 5.37 17.15
C ILE A 359 -12.15 6.47 16.86
N ASN A 360 -11.76 7.52 16.13
CA ASN A 360 -12.67 8.61 15.74
C ASN A 360 -13.65 8.25 14.61
N GLN A 361 -13.49 7.08 13.98
CA GLN A 361 -14.41 6.64 12.93
C GLN A 361 -15.54 5.81 13.54
N ALA A 362 -16.78 6.07 13.11
CA ALA A 362 -17.92 5.20 13.41
C ALA A 362 -17.69 3.78 12.86
N MET A 363 -18.23 2.78 13.54
CA MET A 363 -18.12 1.39 13.11
C MET A 363 -19.20 1.06 12.06
N THR A 364 -18.80 0.30 11.04
CA THR A 364 -19.74 -0.25 10.06
C THR A 364 -20.48 -1.47 10.63
N PRO A 365 -21.66 -1.85 10.09
CA PRO A 365 -22.37 -3.06 10.52
C PRO A 365 -21.50 -4.34 10.49
N GLN A 366 -20.60 -4.45 9.50
CA GLN A 366 -19.68 -5.58 9.39
C GLN A 366 -18.61 -5.57 10.49
N GLU A 367 -18.16 -4.38 10.91
CA GLU A 367 -17.17 -4.25 11.98
C GLU A 367 -17.74 -4.61 13.35
N TYR A 368 -19.03 -4.37 13.61
CA TYR A 368 -19.69 -4.86 14.82
C TYR A 368 -19.68 -6.39 14.90
N ALA A 369 -19.92 -7.09 13.78
CA ALA A 369 -19.81 -8.54 13.74
C ALA A 369 -18.37 -9.03 14.00
N ILE A 370 -17.38 -8.31 13.48
CA ILE A 370 -15.96 -8.60 13.73
C ILE A 370 -15.62 -8.37 15.21
N GLU A 371 -16.06 -7.26 15.82
CA GLU A 371 -15.82 -6.98 17.23
C GLU A 371 -16.40 -8.08 18.13
N ALA A 372 -17.66 -8.47 17.90
CA ALA A 372 -18.32 -9.53 18.64
C ALA A 372 -17.49 -10.83 18.58
N TYR A 373 -16.98 -11.17 17.39
CA TYR A 373 -16.10 -12.32 17.21
C TYR A 373 -14.81 -12.25 18.07
N PHE A 374 -14.21 -11.06 18.22
CA PHE A 374 -13.04 -10.88 19.09
C PHE A 374 -13.40 -11.08 20.57
N LYS A 375 -14.54 -10.55 21.02
CA LYS A 375 -15.03 -10.70 22.41
C LYS A 375 -15.27 -12.15 22.81
N PHE A 376 -15.78 -12.99 21.91
CA PHE A 376 -15.99 -14.42 22.19
C PHE A 376 -14.69 -15.22 22.32
N LYS A 377 -13.55 -14.70 21.85
CA LYS A 377 -12.28 -15.43 21.78
C LYS A 377 -11.25 -14.97 22.83
N SER A 378 -11.46 -13.80 23.43
CA SER A 378 -10.52 -13.09 24.31
C SER A 378 -10.43 -13.63 25.73
#